data_AF-A0A7W0WVI2-F1
#
_entry.id   AF-A0A7W0WVI2-F1
#
_cell.length_a   1.000
_cell.length_b   1.000
_cell.length_c   1.000
_cell.angle_alpha   90.00
_cell.angle_beta   90.00
_cell.angle_gamma   90.00
#
_symmetry.space_group_name_H-M   'P 1'
#
loop_
_entity.id
_entity.type
_entity.pdbx_description
1 polymer ?
#
loop_
_entity_poly.entity_id
_entity_poly.type
_entity_poly.pdbx_seq_one_letter_code
_entity_poly.pdbx_strand_id
1 'polypeptide(L)'
;MDRDRDRIGRDSMDESTEEEIYGTQLRLHDRETFLLAKIREAIIRLEAGKLDECEECSEPIGYKRLLARPVTTLCFECKSAREQVEADTAAE
;
A
#
# COMPACT_ATOMS: atom_id res chain seq x y z
N MET A 1 25.17 -2.44 2.10
CA MET A 1 25.27 -0.97 2.29
C MET A 1 26.11 -0.77 3.54
N ASP A 2 27.38 -0.43 3.35
CA ASP A 2 28.40 -0.42 4.39
C ASP A 2 28.19 0.79 5.33
N ARG A 3 27.46 0.60 6.45
CA ARG A 3 27.23 1.66 7.45
C ARG A 3 28.49 2.11 8.19
N ASP A 4 29.55 1.28 8.14
CA ASP A 4 30.76 1.48 8.93
C ASP A 4 31.84 2.31 8.22
N ARG A 5 31.66 2.68 6.94
CA ARG A 5 32.74 3.31 6.16
C ARG A 5 32.97 4.79 6.48
N ASP A 6 31.97 5.47 7.04
CA ASP A 6 31.96 6.93 7.25
C ASP A 6 31.81 7.34 8.73
N ARG A 7 32.23 6.49 9.68
CA ARG A 7 32.05 6.71 11.13
C ARG A 7 32.95 7.81 11.72
N ILE A 8 33.91 8.32 10.95
CA ILE A 8 34.84 9.37 11.38
C ILE A 8 34.20 10.74 11.09
N GLY A 9 33.61 11.36 12.12
CA GLY A 9 33.08 12.72 12.06
C GLY A 9 31.57 12.87 12.32
N ARG A 10 30.87 11.80 12.70
CA ARG A 10 29.43 11.82 13.00
C ARG A 10 29.20 12.17 14.46
N ASP A 11 28.40 13.20 14.74
CA ASP A 11 27.98 13.50 16.11
C ASP A 11 26.65 12.81 16.47
N SER A 12 26.23 12.92 17.73
CA SER A 12 25.01 12.28 18.21
C SER A 12 23.74 12.82 17.54
N MET A 13 23.76 14.06 17.03
CA MET A 13 22.63 14.64 16.32
C MET A 13 22.57 14.09 14.89
N ASP A 14 23.71 14.03 14.21
CA ASP A 14 23.84 13.42 12.88
C ASP A 14 23.33 11.96 12.92
N GLU A 15 23.79 11.17 13.89
CA GLU A 15 23.35 9.78 14.07
C GLU A 15 21.83 9.67 14.30
N SER A 16 21.27 10.54 15.14
CA SER A 16 19.82 10.55 15.42
C SER A 16 19.01 10.85 14.15
N THR A 17 19.43 11.83 13.35
CA THR A 17 18.73 12.21 12.13
C THR A 17 18.80 11.13 11.05
N GLU A 18 19.95 10.48 10.89
CA GLU A 18 20.12 9.41 9.91
C GLU A 18 19.30 8.16 10.26
N GLU A 19 19.23 7.78 11.53
CA GLU A 19 18.40 6.65 11.97
C GLU A 19 16.90 6.93 11.76
N GLU A 20 16.45 8.18 11.97
CA GLU A 20 15.08 8.58 11.62
C GLU A 20 14.81 8.45 10.12
N ILE A 21 15.72 8.97 9.28
CA ILE A 21 15.63 8.87 7.83
C ILE A 21 15.62 7.41 7.39
N TYR A 22 16.49 6.58 7.95
CA TYR A 22 16.55 5.16 7.64
C TYR A 22 15.25 4.44 8.06
N GLY A 23 14.72 4.74 9.24
CA GLY A 23 13.46 4.18 9.72
C GLY A 23 12.27 4.54 8.82
N THR A 24 12.22 5.78 8.30
CA THR A 24 11.19 6.18 7.33
C THR A 24 11.36 5.49 5.98
N GLN A 25 12.59 5.39 5.47
CA GLN A 25 12.90 4.70 4.21
C GLN A 25 12.49 3.23 4.26
N LEU A 26 12.77 2.53 5.37
CA LEU A 26 12.39 1.14 5.52
C LEU A 26 10.87 0.95 5.43
N ARG A 27 10.09 1.81 6.11
CA ARG A 27 8.62 1.78 6.04
C ARG A 27 8.07 2.07 4.64
N LEU A 28 8.70 2.96 3.88
CA LEU A 28 8.32 3.24 2.51
C LEU A 28 8.61 2.04 1.60
N HIS A 29 9.79 1.44 1.74
CA HIS A 29 10.17 0.24 1.01
C HIS A 29 9.21 -0.93 1.30
N ASP A 30 8.80 -1.13 2.56
CA ASP A 30 7.82 -2.15 2.92
C ASP A 30 6.44 -1.89 2.25
N ARG A 31 6.02 -0.63 2.15
CA ARG A 31 4.79 -0.27 1.42
C ARG A 31 4.90 -0.51 -0.07
N GLU A 32 6.05 -0.23 -0.67
CA GLU A 32 6.32 -0.47 -2.09
C GLU A 32 6.30 -1.96 -2.41
N THR A 33 6.95 -2.79 -1.60
CA THR A 33 6.96 -4.25 -1.80
C THR A 33 5.56 -4.84 -1.68
N PHE A 34 4.74 -4.37 -0.72
CA PHE A 34 3.34 -4.75 -0.62
C PHE A 34 2.52 -4.33 -1.85
N LEU A 35 2.72 -3.11 -2.34
CA LEU A 35 2.04 -2.63 -3.54
C LEU A 35 2.42 -3.46 -4.79
N LEU A 36 3.69 -3.82 -4.93
CA LEU A 36 4.16 -4.70 -6.02
C LEU A 36 3.46 -6.06 -6.00
N ALA A 37 3.25 -6.65 -4.82
CA ALA A 37 2.49 -7.88 -4.69
C ALA A 37 1.04 -7.71 -5.16
N LYS A 38 0.39 -6.60 -4.82
CA LYS A 38 -0.97 -6.28 -5.27
C LYS A 38 -1.08 -6.06 -6.78
N ILE A 39 -0.05 -5.46 -7.39
CA ILE A 39 0.00 -5.30 -8.86
C ILE A 39 0.11 -6.67 -9.53
N ARG A 40 0.94 -7.58 -9.02
CA ARG A 40 1.06 -8.94 -9.57
C ARG A 40 -0.26 -9.70 -9.49
N GLU A 41 -0.96 -9.60 -8.36
CA GLU A 41 -2.30 -10.18 -8.17
C GLU A 41 -3.32 -9.61 -9.18
N ALA A 42 -3.31 -8.30 -9.40
CA ALA A 42 -4.20 -7.65 -10.36
C ALA A 42 -3.93 -8.12 -11.81
N ILE A 43 -2.67 -8.36 -12.18
CA ILE A 43 -2.31 -8.93 -13.49
C ILE A 43 -2.90 -10.33 -13.66
N ILE A 44 -2.78 -11.19 -12.64
CA ILE A 44 -3.37 -12.54 -12.66
C ILE A 44 -4.90 -12.48 -12.83
N ARG A 45 -5.57 -11.55 -12.13
CA ARG A 45 -7.03 -11.34 -12.27
C ARG A 45 -7.41 -10.83 -13.66
N LEU A 46 -6.59 -9.96 -14.26
CA LEU A 46 -6.79 -9.45 -15.61
C LEU A 46 -6.68 -10.59 -16.65
N GLU A 47 -5.66 -11.44 -16.54
CA GLU A 47 -5.49 -12.62 -17.40
C GLU A 47 -6.65 -13.62 -17.26
N ALA A 48 -7.21 -13.75 -16.06
CA ALA A 48 -8.39 -14.57 -15.79
C ALA A 48 -9.72 -13.94 -16.24
N GLY A 49 -9.72 -12.66 -16.67
CA GLY A 49 -10.92 -11.93 -17.07
C GLY A 49 -11.88 -11.58 -15.93
N LYS A 50 -11.37 -11.46 -14.69
CA LYS A 50 -12.16 -11.17 -13.47
C LYS A 50 -11.78 -9.85 -12.79
N LEU A 51 -11.19 -8.91 -13.54
CA LEU A 51 -10.70 -7.66 -12.96
C LEU A 51 -11.84 -6.73 -12.53
N ASP A 52 -12.97 -6.83 -13.22
CA ASP A 52 -14.14 -5.98 -13.07
C ASP A 52 -15.16 -6.52 -12.07
N GLU A 53 -14.86 -7.55 -11.28
CA GLU A 53 -15.78 -8.11 -10.28
C GLU A 53 -15.37 -7.74 -8.85
N CYS A 54 -16.34 -7.28 -8.05
CA CYS A 54 -16.16 -7.01 -6.63
C CYS A 54 -16.08 -8.32 -5.83
N GLU A 55 -15.07 -8.47 -4.96
CA GLU A 55 -14.89 -9.68 -4.13
C GLU A 55 -15.97 -9.89 -3.07
N GLU A 56 -16.72 -8.84 -2.71
CA GLU A 56 -17.68 -8.88 -1.60
C GLU A 56 -19.13 -9.05 -2.08
N CYS A 57 -19.58 -8.20 -3.00
CA CYS A 57 -20.94 -8.25 -3.54
C CYS A 57 -21.06 -8.90 -4.93
N SER A 58 -19.93 -9.29 -5.55
CA SER A 58 -19.90 -9.82 -6.93
C SER A 58 -20.46 -8.86 -8.01
N GLU A 59 -20.63 -7.58 -7.68
CA GLU A 59 -21.07 -6.56 -8.63
C GLU A 59 -19.90 -6.01 -9.48
N PRO A 60 -20.18 -5.47 -10.67
CA PRO A 60 -19.15 -4.92 -11.53
C PRO A 60 -18.50 -3.65 -10.94
N ILE A 61 -17.17 -3.59 -10.96
CA ILE A 61 -16.38 -2.43 -10.58
C ILE A 61 -16.41 -1.43 -11.75
N GLY A 62 -16.90 -0.22 -11.48
CA GLY A 62 -17.00 0.82 -12.50
C GLY A 62 -15.67 1.11 -13.20
N TYR A 63 -15.70 1.18 -14.54
CA TYR A 63 -14.51 1.38 -15.37
C TYR A 63 -13.67 2.61 -14.99
N LYS A 64 -14.31 3.74 -14.68
CA LYS A 64 -13.61 4.96 -14.22
C LYS A 64 -12.76 4.72 -12.98
N ARG A 65 -13.20 3.80 -12.11
CA ARG A 65 -12.49 3.45 -10.87
C ARG A 65 -11.30 2.55 -11.15
N LEU A 66 -11.45 1.57 -12.05
CA LEU A 66 -10.33 0.73 -12.52
C LEU A 66 -9.27 1.57 -13.25
N LEU A 67 -9.69 2.57 -14.04
CA LEU A 67 -8.78 3.51 -14.69
C LEU A 67 -7.96 4.33 -13.68
N ALA A 68 -8.58 4.75 -12.58
CA ALA A 68 -7.91 5.48 -11.51
C ALA A 68 -7.03 4.58 -10.62
N ARG A 69 -7.47 3.36 -10.34
CA ARG A 69 -6.77 2.40 -9.49
C ARG A 69 -7.06 0.95 -9.94
N PRO A 70 -6.21 0.35 -10.79
CA PRO A 70 -6.46 -0.97 -11.38
C PRO A 70 -6.23 -2.13 -10.41
N VAL A 71 -5.57 -1.90 -9.27
CA VAL A 71 -5.31 -2.91 -8.23
C VAL A 71 -6.47 -3.09 -7.25
N THR A 72 -7.60 -2.45 -7.52
CA THR A 72 -8.73 -2.43 -6.59
C THR A 72 -9.59 -3.69 -6.73
N THR A 73 -10.03 -4.25 -5.60
CA THR A 73 -10.77 -5.51 -5.59
C THR A 73 -12.23 -5.39 -5.14
N LEU A 74 -12.61 -4.23 -4.59
CA LEU A 74 -13.96 -3.94 -4.08
C LEU A 74 -14.63 -2.88 -4.94
N CYS A 75 -15.96 -2.84 -4.99
CA CYS A 75 -16.71 -1.73 -5.60
C CYS A 75 -16.67 -0.48 -4.69
N PHE A 76 -17.28 0.63 -5.14
CA PHE A 76 -17.30 1.88 -4.38
C PHE A 76 -18.09 1.73 -3.07
N GLU A 77 -19.31 1.21 -3.14
CA GLU A 77 -20.20 1.03 -1.98
C GLU A 77 -19.58 0.13 -0.90
N CYS A 78 -19.08 -1.05 -1.28
CA CYS A 78 -18.40 -1.96 -0.35
C CYS A 78 -17.17 -1.29 0.29
N LYS A 79 -16.39 -0.54 -0.50
CA LYS A 79 -15.20 0.13 0.04
C LYS A 79 -15.58 1.25 1.03
N SER A 80 -16.61 2.03 0.73
CA SER A 80 -17.10 3.09 1.62
C SER A 80 -17.71 2.53 2.91
N ALA A 81 -18.48 1.45 2.83
CA ALA A 81 -19.02 0.78 4.02
C ALA A 81 -17.89 0.26 4.92
N ARG A 82 -16.86 -0.35 4.35
CA ARG A 82 -15.70 -0.81 5.11
C ARG A 82 -14.91 0.32 5.76
N GLU A 83 -14.74 1.44 5.07
CA GLU A 83 -14.09 2.63 5.64
C GLU A 83 -14.88 3.23 6.81
N GLN A 84 -16.22 3.18 6.77
CA GLN A 84 -17.06 3.59 7.90
C GLN A 84 -16.84 2.68 9.12
N VAL A 85 -16.86 1.36 8.93
CA VAL A 85 -16.60 0.40 10.03
C VAL A 85 -15.19 0.58 10.60
N GLU A 86 -14.18 0.78 9.74
CA GLU A 86 -12.80 1.06 10.16
C GLU A 86 -12.70 2.38 10.95
N ALA A 87 -13.49 3.40 10.61
CA ALA A 87 -13.54 4.66 11.34
C ALA A 87 -14.23 4.52 12.71
N ASP A 88 -15.35 3.79 12.76
CA ASP A 88 -16.12 3.57 13.99
C ASP A 88 -15.31 2.74 15.00
N THR A 89 -14.64 1.67 14.53
CA THR A 89 -13.77 0.83 15.37
C THR A 89 -12.51 1.53 15.89
N ALA A 90 -12.06 2.61 15.23
CA ALA A 90 -10.94 3.42 15.70
C ALA A 90 -11.37 4.49 16.74
N ALA A 91 -12.68 4.74 16.86
CA ALA A 91 -13.24 5.70 17.80
C ALA A 91 -13.60 5.08 19.17
N GLU A 92 -13.68 3.75 19.24
CA GLU A 92 -13.80 2.95 20.46
C GLU A 92 -12.44 2.61 21.08
#